data_AF-A0A241W0L2-F1
#
_entry.id   AF-A0A241W0L2-F1
#
_cell.length_a   1.000
_cell.length_b   1.000
_cell.length_c   1.000
_cell.angle_alpha   90.00
_cell.angle_beta   90.00
_cell.angle_gamma   90.00
#
_symmetry.space_group_name_H-M   'P 1'
#
loop_
_entity.id
_entity.type
_entity.pdbx_description
1 polymer ?
#
loop_
_entity_poly.entity_id
_entity_poly.type
_entity_poly.pdbx_seq_one_letter_code
_entity_poly.pdbx_strand_id
1 'polypeptide(L)' 'MQNLQALIQGKISPQSINIDELVEMAKKHQQENSAEYKLIEMAVNIVLAKHLEKAQKFI' A
#
# COMPACT_ATOMS: atom_id res chain seq x y z
N MET A 1 -1.61 8.22 6.22
CA MET A 1 -0.50 8.91 5.51
C MET A 1 0.89 8.61 6.08
N GLN A 2 1.20 8.86 7.36
CA GLN A 2 2.54 8.55 7.92
C GLN A 2 2.97 7.08 7.75
N ASN A 3 2.06 6.13 8.02
CA ASN A 3 2.36 4.70 7.84
C ASN A 3 2.69 4.34 6.39
N LEU A 4 2.00 4.95 5.43
CA LEU A 4 2.26 4.73 4.00
C LEU A 4 3.61 5.31 3.58
N GLN A 5 4.01 6.47 4.13
CA GLN A 5 5.36 7.01 3.93
C GLN A 5 6.44 6.11 4.54
N ALA A 6 6.20 5.61 5.77
CA ALA A 6 7.12 4.69 6.43
C ALA A 6 7.27 3.38 5.65
N LEU A 7 6.18 2.87 5.06
CA LEU A 7 6.17 1.70 4.19
C LEU A 7 7.03 1.94 2.95
N ILE A 8 6.78 3.04 2.23
CA ILE A 8 7.52 3.38 1.00
C ILE A 8 9.02 3.56 1.29
N GLN A 9 9.36 4.08 2.48
CA GLN A 9 10.74 4.22 2.96
C GLN A 9 11.34 2.91 3.49
N GLY A 10 10.60 1.78 3.46
CA GLY A 10 11.06 0.49 3.96
C GLY A 10 11.21 0.40 5.48
N LYS A 11 10.69 1.38 6.23
CA LYS A 11 10.78 1.43 7.69
C LYS A 11 9.81 0.46 8.38
N ILE A 12 8.73 0.07 7.69
CA ILE A 12 7.78 -0.92 8.17
C ILE A 12 7.52 -1.97 7.10
N SER A 13 7.15 -3.17 7.53
CA SER A 13 6.86 -4.29 6.63
C SER A 13 5.57 -4.05 5.84
N PRO A 14 5.50 -4.40 4.54
CA PRO A 14 4.24 -4.39 3.79
C PRO A 14 3.15 -5.25 4.41
N GLN A 15 3.52 -6.27 5.18
CA GLN A 15 2.58 -7.19 5.82
C GLN A 15 1.94 -6.60 7.08
N SER A 16 2.47 -5.49 7.62
CA SER A 16 1.87 -4.80 8.76
C SER A 16 0.81 -3.77 8.35
N ILE A 17 0.58 -3.58 7.05
CA ILE A 17 -0.44 -2.67 6.55
C ILE A 17 -1.79 -3.38 6.52
N ASN A 18 -2.79 -2.78 7.14
CA ASN A 18 -4.17 -3.23 7.05
C ASN A 18 -4.71 -2.91 5.64
N ILE A 19 -5.06 -3.96 4.88
CA ILE A 19 -5.55 -3.83 3.52
C ILE A 19 -6.91 -3.12 3.49
N ASP A 20 -7.79 -3.36 4.45
CA ASP A 20 -9.12 -2.73 4.49
C ASP A 20 -9.00 -1.21 4.66
N GLU A 21 -8.09 -0.77 5.54
CA GLU A 21 -7.80 0.66 5.72
C GLU A 21 -7.19 1.28 4.46
N LEU A 22 -6.33 0.53 3.75
CA LEU A 22 -5.72 1.00 2.51
C LEU A 22 -6.75 1.17 1.39
N VAL A 23 -7.71 0.24 1.29
CA VAL A 23 -8.85 0.32 0.37
C VAL A 23 -9.74 1.52 0.70
N GLU A 24 -10.05 1.74 1.98
CA GLU A 24 -10.84 2.91 2.41
C GLU A 24 -10.11 4.22 2.14
N MET A 25 -8.78 4.27 2.27
CA MET A 25 -7.99 5.44 1.88
C MET A 25 -8.06 5.69 0.37
N ALA A 26 -7.92 4.65 -0.46
CA ALA A 26 -8.04 4.77 -1.92
C ALA A 26 -9.42 5.27 -2.36
N LYS A 27 -10.50 4.83 -1.70
CA LYS A 27 -11.86 5.34 -1.96
C LYS A 27 -12.03 6.81 -1.61
N LYS A 28 -11.36 7.30 -0.56
CA LYS A 28 -11.45 8.69 -0.10
C LYS A 28 -10.60 9.66 -0.91
N HIS A 29 -9.47 9.20 -1.44
CA HIS A 29 -8.55 9.99 -2.24
C HIS A 29 -8.58 9.52 -3.69
N GLN A 30 -9.49 10.07 -4.50
CA GLN A 30 -9.69 9.66 -5.91
C GLN A 30 -9.03 10.61 -6.92
N GLN A 31 -8.46 11.73 -6.47
CA GLN A 31 -7.79 12.67 -7.38
C GLN A 31 -6.42 12.13 -7.79
N GLU A 32 -6.34 11.54 -8.98
CA GLU A 32 -5.13 10.88 -9.52
C GLU A 32 -3.87 11.76 -9.50
N ASN A 33 -4.03 13.07 -9.69
CA ASN A 33 -2.93 14.02 -9.70
C ASN A 33 -2.49 14.49 -8.30
N SER A 34 -3.19 14.09 -7.24
CA SER A 34 -2.84 14.46 -5.87
C SER A 34 -1.64 13.67 -5.35
N ALA A 35 -0.87 14.29 -4.45
CA ALA A 35 0.25 13.63 -3.80
C ALA A 35 -0.23 12.44 -2.94
N GLU A 36 -1.39 12.60 -2.31
CA GLU A 36 -2.07 11.59 -1.50
C GLU A 36 -2.43 10.35 -2.32
N TYR A 37 -3.03 10.54 -3.50
CA TYR A 37 -3.39 9.43 -4.40
C TYR A 37 -2.15 8.64 -4.80
N LYS A 38 -1.10 9.32 -5.30
CA LYS A 38 0.16 8.66 -5.69
C LYS A 38 0.79 7.88 -4.54
N LEU A 39 0.69 8.44 -3.34
CA LEU A 39 1.21 7.81 -2.14
C LEU A 39 0.44 6.54 -1.75
N ILE A 40 -0.89 6.58 -1.85
CA ILE A 40 -1.74 5.41 -1.64
C ILE A 40 -1.49 4.36 -2.72
N GLU A 41 -1.43 4.76 -3.98
CA GLU A 41 -1.14 3.89 -5.14
C GLU A 41 0.18 3.13 -4.97
N MET A 42 1.26 3.84 -4.61
CA MET A 42 2.55 3.20 -4.34
C MET A 42 2.46 2.19 -3.20
N ALA A 43 1.78 2.55 -2.11
CA ALA A 43 1.60 1.64 -0.98
C ALA A 43 0.79 0.40 -1.35
N VAL A 44 -0.28 0.55 -2.12
CA VAL A 44 -1.08 -0.56 -2.66
C VAL A 44 -0.21 -1.51 -3.47
N ASN A 45 0.60 -0.98 -4.40
CA ASN A 45 1.48 -1.78 -5.24
C ASN A 45 2.49 -2.58 -4.41
N ILE A 46 3.11 -1.96 -3.40
CA ILE A 46 4.07 -2.63 -2.51
C ILE A 46 3.40 -3.76 -1.73
N VAL A 47 2.23 -3.50 -1.13
CA VAL A 47 1.49 -4.48 -0.33
C VAL A 47 1.05 -5.66 -1.20
N LEU A 48 0.48 -5.38 -2.38
CA LEU A 48 0.02 -6.41 -3.30
C LEU A 48 1.18 -7.25 -3.83
N ALA A 49 2.27 -6.64 -4.26
CA ALA A 49 3.47 -7.35 -4.70
C ALA A 49 3.97 -8.31 -3.61
N LYS A 50 3.98 -7.88 -2.34
CA LYS A 50 4.42 -8.73 -1.24
C LYS A 50 3.49 -9.91 -0.97
N HIS A 51 2.19 -9.72 -1.14
CA HIS A 51 1.21 -10.81 -1.04
C HIS A 51 1.35 -11.79 -2.20
N LEU A 52 1.57 -11.31 -3.42
CA LEU A 52 1.82 -12.14 -4.60
C LEU A 52 3.11 -12.97 -4.45
N GLU A 53 4.21 -12.36 -4.00
CA GLU A 53 5.46 -13.08 -3.69
C GLU A 53 5.23 -14.20 -2.66
N LYS A 54 4.42 -13.93 -1.64
CA LYS A 54 4.09 -14.93 -0.62
C LYS A 54 3.25 -16.04 -1.22
N ALA A 55 2.21 -15.72 -2.00
CA ALA A 55 1.35 -16.69 -2.65
C ALA A 55 2.11 -17.59 -3.63
N GLN A 56 3.04 -17.00 -4.40
CA GLN A 56 3.89 -17.72 -5.35
C GLN A 56 4.74 -18.81 -4.68
N LYS A 57 5.09 -18.67 -3.39
CA LYS A 57 5.84 -19.71 -2.66
C LYS A 57 5.02 -20.97 -2.37
N PHE A 58 3.70 -20.92 -2.55
CA PHE A 58 2.79 -22.03 -2.27
C PHE A 58 2.23 -22.69 -3.54
N ILE A 59 2.66 -22.24 -4.73
CA ILE A 59 2.26 -22.75 -6.05
C ILE A 59 3.52 -23.25 -6.75
#